data_AF-A0A919A1A7-F1
#
_entry.id   AF-A0A919A1A7-F1
#
_cell.length_a   1.000
_cell.length_b   1.000
_cell.length_c   1.000
_cell.angle_alpha   90.00
_cell.angle_beta   90.00
_cell.angle_gamma   90.00
#
_symmetry.space_group_name_H-M   'P 1'
#
loop_
_entity.id
_entity.type
_entity.pdbx_description
1 polymer ?
#
loop_
_entity_poly.entity_id
_entity_poly.type
_entity_poly.pdbx_seq_one_letter_code
_entity_poly.pdbx_strand_id
1 'polypeptide(L)'
;MRHAGQRPADMPGAAGFRAAKWHTPIGTSRPSSRVLPSPARVRGPGPAARADRAQGPDRGASVTDLATMSLQQEIARDLQVSASFDAQEEIERRVAFLAGQLTSTGLRSLVLGISGGVDSLTAGRLCQLAVERVRAAGREAEFFAMRLPYGDQADEKDAQQALEFIRPDRVLTVDVKPASDAALQAALAGGTEFRDAHHQDFVHGNIKARQRMIAQYAVAGAHEGLVVGTDHAAEAVSGFFTKFGDGAADVVPLTGLTKRRVRAVAQALGAPSALVLKTPTADLETLNPGRPDEDALGVTYDDIDDFLEGKAVGEAAFEAIARRYRLTEHKRRPPIAP
;
A
#
# COMPACT_ATOMS: atom_id res chain seq x y z
N MET A 1 -4.07 -69.76 -24.74
CA MET A 1 -3.86 -68.37 -25.20
C MET A 1 -4.28 -67.42 -24.09
N ARG A 2 -3.33 -66.89 -23.31
CA ARG A 2 -3.55 -65.79 -22.37
C ARG A 2 -2.35 -64.84 -22.48
N HIS A 3 -2.66 -63.56 -22.64
CA HIS A 3 -1.76 -62.48 -23.02
C HIS A 3 -0.70 -62.16 -21.95
N ALA A 4 0.46 -61.74 -22.46
CA ALA A 4 1.62 -61.27 -21.73
C ALA A 4 1.33 -59.97 -20.94
N GLY A 5 1.87 -59.89 -19.72
CA GLY A 5 1.84 -58.70 -18.89
C GLY A 5 2.97 -57.73 -19.26
N GLN A 6 2.60 -56.46 -19.45
CA GLN A 6 3.52 -55.33 -19.44
C GLN A 6 3.58 -54.74 -18.02
N ARG A 7 4.79 -54.55 -17.51
CA ARG A 7 5.07 -53.80 -16.28
C ARG A 7 4.99 -52.30 -16.59
N PRO A 8 4.49 -51.44 -15.69
CA PRO A 8 4.63 -50.00 -15.85
C PRO A 8 6.07 -49.56 -15.53
N ALA A 9 6.53 -48.59 -16.29
CA ALA A 9 7.83 -47.94 -16.15
C ALA A 9 7.87 -46.98 -14.96
N ASP A 10 9.03 -46.91 -14.32
CA ASP A 10 9.35 -45.99 -13.23
C ASP A 10 9.25 -44.53 -13.67
N MET A 11 8.47 -43.73 -12.94
CA MET A 11 8.44 -42.27 -13.03
C MET A 11 9.44 -41.67 -12.04
N PRO A 12 10.34 -40.75 -12.46
CA PRO A 12 11.27 -40.09 -11.55
C PRO A 12 10.54 -39.12 -10.62
N GLY A 13 11.08 -38.99 -9.41
CA GLY A 13 10.38 -38.54 -8.21
C GLY A 13 9.85 -37.11 -8.23
N ALA A 14 8.62 -36.98 -7.71
CA ALA A 14 8.07 -35.71 -7.32
C ALA A 14 8.93 -35.10 -6.20
N ALA A 15 9.61 -33.99 -6.50
CA ALA A 15 10.19 -33.13 -5.48
C ALA A 15 9.05 -32.62 -4.60
N GLY A 16 8.99 -33.12 -3.37
CA GLY A 16 7.95 -32.79 -2.41
C GLY A 16 7.99 -31.31 -2.06
N PHE A 17 6.99 -30.55 -2.51
CA PHE A 17 6.65 -29.26 -1.93
C PHE A 17 6.13 -29.51 -0.50
N ARG A 18 7.00 -29.35 0.48
CA ARG A 18 6.59 -29.19 1.87
C ARG A 18 6.09 -27.76 2.05
N ALA A 19 4.85 -27.59 2.48
CA ALA A 19 4.37 -26.31 2.99
C ALA A 19 5.36 -25.79 4.05
N ALA A 20 6.05 -24.69 3.76
CA ALA A 20 6.97 -24.08 4.69
C ALA A 20 6.17 -23.53 5.87
N LYS A 21 6.30 -24.16 7.05
CA LYS A 21 5.96 -23.52 8.32
C LYS A 21 7.00 -22.42 8.56
N TRP A 22 6.72 -21.21 8.09
CA TRP A 22 7.53 -20.03 8.42
C TRP A 22 7.52 -19.79 9.94
N HIS A 23 8.60 -20.14 10.62
CA HIS A 23 8.89 -19.65 11.96
C HIS A 23 9.75 -18.40 11.79
N THR A 24 9.16 -17.23 12.04
CA THR A 24 9.90 -15.96 12.10
C THR A 24 10.71 -15.93 13.41
N PRO A 25 12.04 -15.74 13.38
CA PRO A 25 12.79 -15.47 14.61
C PRO A 25 12.49 -14.05 15.08
N ILE A 26 11.90 -13.90 16.26
CA ILE A 26 11.75 -12.60 16.92
C ILE A 26 13.12 -12.18 17.47
N GLY A 27 13.84 -11.36 16.71
CA GLY A 27 15.06 -10.70 17.17
C GLY A 27 14.72 -9.45 17.98
N THR A 28 14.85 -9.51 19.32
CA THR A 28 14.77 -8.34 20.19
C THR A 28 16.14 -7.68 20.32
N SER A 29 16.34 -6.50 19.74
CA SER A 29 17.46 -5.62 20.08
C SER A 29 16.95 -4.24 20.48
N ARG A 30 16.89 -3.99 21.80
CA ARG A 30 16.70 -2.65 22.37
C ARG A 30 18.06 -1.94 22.46
N PRO A 31 18.22 -0.67 22.04
CA PRO A 31 19.35 0.13 22.45
C PRO A 31 19.13 0.76 23.82
N SER A 32 20.19 0.70 24.62
CA SER A 32 20.36 1.22 25.98
C SER A 32 20.10 2.73 26.11
N SER A 33 19.30 3.13 27.09
CA SER A 33 19.11 4.52 27.54
C SER A 33 20.39 5.07 28.19
N ARG A 34 20.94 6.18 27.68
CA ARG A 34 21.93 7.00 28.39
C ARG A 34 21.24 8.22 29.01
N VAL A 35 21.37 8.31 30.33
CA VAL A 35 21.00 9.45 31.18
C VAL A 35 22.00 10.60 30.94
N LEU A 36 21.51 11.82 30.74
CA LEU A 36 22.33 13.04 30.73
C LEU A 36 22.03 13.92 31.96
N PRO A 37 23.04 14.60 32.54
CA PRO A 37 22.91 15.29 33.81
C PRO A 37 22.38 16.73 33.69
N SER A 38 21.76 17.19 34.78
CA SER A 38 21.22 18.54 35.01
C SER A 38 22.32 19.58 35.26
N PRO A 39 22.23 20.83 34.75
CA PRO A 39 23.17 21.87 35.11
C PRO A 39 22.67 22.80 36.24
N ALA A 40 23.65 23.22 37.04
CA ALA A 40 23.54 23.97 38.28
C ALA A 40 23.20 25.47 38.10
N ARG A 41 22.69 26.04 39.20
CA ARG A 41 22.42 27.48 39.42
C ARG A 41 23.70 28.30 39.49
N VAL A 42 23.70 29.50 38.88
CA VAL A 42 24.59 30.62 39.21
C VAL A 42 23.77 31.92 39.30
N ARG A 43 24.06 32.76 40.30
CA ARG A 43 23.37 34.02 40.63
C ARG A 43 24.14 35.26 40.14
N GLY A 44 23.42 36.24 39.56
CA GLY A 44 23.59 37.72 39.62
C GLY A 44 24.84 38.38 39.01
N PRO A 45 24.85 39.70 38.70
CA PRO A 45 24.04 40.78 39.29
C PRO A 45 23.44 41.85 38.34
N GLY A 46 22.52 42.69 38.86
CA GLY A 46 22.50 44.16 38.69
C GLY A 46 21.89 44.82 37.43
N PRO A 47 20.97 45.81 37.54
CA PRO A 47 20.19 46.37 36.42
C PRO A 47 20.73 47.70 35.86
N ALA A 48 20.47 47.98 34.57
CA ALA A 48 20.46 49.34 34.01
C ALA A 48 19.63 49.48 32.70
N ALA A 49 18.58 50.30 32.80
CA ALA A 49 17.94 51.22 31.84
C ALA A 49 17.86 50.99 30.30
N ARG A 50 16.59 51.00 29.85
CA ARG A 50 15.97 51.71 28.69
C ARG A 50 16.43 51.43 27.25
N ALA A 51 15.49 50.98 26.41
CA ALA A 51 14.93 51.74 25.28
C ALA A 51 13.81 50.96 24.55
N ASP A 52 12.76 51.69 24.18
CA ASP A 52 11.65 51.30 23.30
C ASP A 52 12.10 50.64 21.99
N ARG A 53 11.38 49.59 21.56
CA ARG A 53 10.97 49.40 20.15
C ARG A 53 9.95 48.25 20.00
N ALA A 54 8.75 48.66 19.58
CA ALA A 54 7.79 47.95 18.72
C ALA A 54 7.63 46.43 18.89
N GLN A 55 6.64 46.03 19.69
CA GLN A 55 6.01 44.71 19.61
C GLN A 55 5.07 44.68 18.39
N GLY A 56 5.48 44.02 17.31
CA GLY A 56 4.53 43.38 16.40
C GLY A 56 3.97 42.12 17.10
N PRO A 57 2.76 41.64 16.75
CA PRO A 57 2.24 40.44 17.37
C PRO A 57 3.02 39.25 16.82
N ASP A 58 4.03 38.84 17.59
CA ASP A 58 4.56 37.48 17.53
C ASP A 58 3.40 36.56 17.92
N ARG A 59 2.69 36.04 16.91
CA ARG A 59 1.64 35.03 17.10
C ARG A 59 2.35 33.73 17.45
N GLY A 60 2.80 33.63 18.71
CA GLY A 60 3.23 32.37 19.28
C GLY A 60 2.11 31.35 19.07
N ALA A 61 2.46 30.22 18.47
CA ALA A 61 1.53 29.11 18.26
C ALA A 61 0.82 28.78 19.58
N SER A 62 -0.50 28.63 19.55
CA SER A 62 -1.25 28.29 20.75
C SER A 62 -0.84 26.90 21.24
N VAL A 63 -1.07 26.59 22.53
CA VAL A 63 -0.81 25.24 23.08
C VAL A 63 -1.55 24.16 22.30
N THR A 64 -2.75 24.49 21.80
CA THR A 64 -3.55 23.64 20.91
C THR A 64 -2.86 23.44 19.56
N ASP A 65 -2.33 24.50 18.94
CA ASP A 65 -1.60 24.40 17.67
C ASP A 65 -0.33 23.55 17.81
N LEU A 66 0.40 23.69 18.92
CA LEU A 66 1.59 22.88 19.20
C LEU A 66 1.25 21.40 19.41
N ALA A 67 0.14 21.08 20.07
CA ALA A 67 -0.32 19.71 20.26
C ALA A 67 -0.77 19.06 18.94
N THR A 68 -1.51 19.82 18.12
CA THR A 68 -1.95 19.43 16.77
C THR A 68 -0.76 19.13 15.85
N MET A 69 0.22 20.04 15.80
CA MET A 69 1.46 19.83 15.03
C MET A 69 2.25 18.62 15.53
N SER A 70 2.32 18.41 16.85
CA SER A 70 2.99 17.24 17.43
C SER A 70 2.34 15.92 16.98
N LEU A 71 1.00 15.86 16.93
CA LEU A 71 0.27 14.66 16.50
C LEU A 71 0.43 14.39 15.00
N GLN A 72 0.35 15.41 14.15
CA GLN A 72 0.63 15.27 12.71
C GLN A 72 2.03 14.72 12.45
N GLN A 73 3.04 15.27 13.13
CA GLN A 73 4.42 14.82 13.00
C GLN A 73 4.63 13.39 13.49
N GLU A 74 3.93 12.98 14.55
CA GLU A 74 3.94 11.61 15.05
C GLU A 74 3.36 10.65 14.00
N ILE A 75 2.16 10.93 13.49
CA ILE A 75 1.49 10.09 12.49
C ILE A 75 2.28 10.04 11.18
N ALA A 76 2.78 11.18 10.71
CA ALA A 76 3.62 11.24 9.51
C ALA A 76 4.89 10.39 9.66
N ARG A 77 5.53 10.43 10.83
CA ARG A 77 6.70 9.60 11.13
C ARG A 77 6.34 8.12 11.18
N ASP A 78 5.25 7.75 11.85
CA ASP A 78 4.77 6.37 11.92
C ASP A 78 4.51 5.78 10.53
N LEU A 79 3.97 6.61 9.63
CA LEU A 79 3.67 6.26 8.25
C LEU A 79 4.84 6.50 7.28
N GLN A 80 6.03 6.82 7.80
CA GLN A 80 7.27 7.00 7.05
C GLN A 80 7.20 8.10 5.97
N VAL A 81 6.41 9.14 6.20
CA VAL A 81 6.34 10.31 5.33
C VAL A 81 7.59 11.16 5.52
N SER A 82 8.36 11.32 4.45
CA SER A 82 9.60 12.12 4.47
C SER A 82 9.31 13.61 4.52
N ALA A 83 10.15 14.37 5.23
CA ALA A 83 10.03 15.83 5.32
C ALA A 83 10.33 16.52 3.97
N SER A 84 11.29 16.01 3.21
CA SER A 84 11.62 16.44 1.84
C SER A 84 11.13 15.41 0.82
N PHE A 85 10.93 15.85 -0.42
CA PHE A 85 10.53 15.00 -1.52
C PHE A 85 11.23 15.44 -2.81
N ASP A 86 11.92 14.50 -3.43
CA ASP A 86 12.39 14.59 -4.82
C ASP A 86 11.91 13.34 -5.56
N ALA A 87 11.21 13.52 -6.68
CA ALA A 87 10.59 12.41 -7.38
C ALA A 87 11.62 11.45 -7.99
N GLN A 88 12.77 11.96 -8.45
CA GLN A 88 13.80 11.14 -9.10
C GLN A 88 14.56 10.30 -8.06
N GLU A 89 14.90 10.89 -6.91
CA GLU A 89 15.49 10.16 -5.79
C GLU A 89 14.53 9.08 -5.25
N GLU A 90 13.24 9.39 -5.14
CA GLU A 90 12.24 8.42 -4.70
C GLU A 90 12.05 7.27 -5.69
N ILE A 91 12.08 7.54 -7.01
CA ILE A 91 12.08 6.50 -8.04
C ILE A 91 13.28 5.57 -7.84
N GLU A 92 14.49 6.13 -7.77
CA GLU A 92 15.72 5.34 -7.62
C GLU A 92 15.68 4.48 -6.35
N ARG A 93 15.31 5.09 -5.21
CA ARG A 93 15.20 4.40 -3.92
C ARG A 93 14.24 3.22 -3.97
N ARG A 94 13.08 3.39 -4.61
CA ARG A 94 12.01 2.37 -4.67
C ARG A 94 12.32 1.25 -5.67
N VAL A 95 12.94 1.57 -6.80
CA VAL A 95 13.46 0.57 -7.75
C VAL A 95 14.58 -0.24 -7.10
N ALA A 96 15.53 0.42 -6.43
CA ALA A 96 16.61 -0.25 -5.70
C ALA A 96 16.08 -1.16 -4.59
N PHE A 97 15.05 -0.72 -3.85
CA PHE A 97 14.38 -1.55 -2.86
C PHE A 97 13.82 -2.84 -3.47
N LEU A 98 13.00 -2.75 -4.52
CA LEU A 98 12.40 -3.92 -5.17
C LEU A 98 13.46 -4.88 -5.76
N ALA A 99 14.48 -4.33 -6.43
CA ALA A 99 15.60 -5.11 -6.96
C ALA A 99 16.41 -5.79 -5.84
N GLY A 100 16.57 -5.13 -4.69
CA GLY A 100 17.20 -5.66 -3.49
C GLY A 100 16.37 -6.76 -2.79
N GLN A 101 15.05 -6.72 -2.90
CA GLN A 101 14.18 -7.78 -2.38
C GLN A 101 14.29 -9.06 -3.24
N LEU A 102 14.24 -8.96 -4.57
CA LEU A 102 14.54 -10.09 -5.48
C LEU A 102 15.99 -10.59 -5.31
N THR A 103 16.89 -9.63 -5.16
CA THR A 103 18.21 -9.68 -4.50
C THR A 103 18.39 -10.79 -3.47
N SER A 104 17.94 -10.44 -2.27
CA SER A 104 18.17 -11.12 -1.02
C SER A 104 17.34 -12.40 -0.85
N THR A 105 16.13 -12.44 -1.41
CA THR A 105 15.24 -13.60 -1.28
C THR A 105 15.57 -14.73 -2.25
N GLY A 106 16.27 -14.43 -3.35
CA GLY A 106 16.52 -15.39 -4.43
C GLY A 106 15.31 -15.62 -5.34
N LEU A 107 14.17 -14.98 -5.06
CA LEU A 107 12.96 -15.04 -5.87
C LEU A 107 13.16 -14.35 -7.22
N ARG A 108 12.33 -14.73 -8.19
CA ARG A 108 12.52 -14.42 -9.61
C ARG A 108 11.41 -13.58 -10.21
N SER A 109 10.35 -13.30 -9.47
CA SER A 109 9.27 -12.49 -10.03
C SER A 109 8.64 -11.50 -9.06
N LEU A 110 8.11 -10.43 -9.64
CA LEU A 110 7.19 -9.51 -8.98
C LEU A 110 5.81 -9.71 -9.58
N VAL A 111 4.76 -9.73 -8.76
CA VAL A 111 3.38 -9.89 -9.20
C VAL A 111 2.54 -8.73 -8.67
N LEU A 112 1.80 -8.06 -9.53
CA LEU A 112 0.96 -6.92 -9.15
C LEU A 112 -0.33 -6.85 -9.99
N GLY A 113 -1.46 -6.65 -9.32
CA GLY A 113 -2.72 -6.26 -9.93
C GLY A 113 -2.68 -4.85 -10.50
N ILE A 114 -2.97 -4.69 -11.79
CA ILE A 114 -3.05 -3.38 -12.46
C ILE A 114 -4.52 -3.02 -12.64
N SER A 115 -5.01 -2.05 -11.87
CA SER A 115 -6.44 -1.65 -11.88
C SER A 115 -6.76 -0.60 -12.94
N GLY A 116 -5.77 0.18 -13.38
CA GLY A 116 -5.97 1.41 -14.15
C GLY A 116 -5.91 2.68 -13.28
N GLY A 117 -5.83 2.54 -11.96
CA GLY A 117 -5.58 3.64 -11.03
C GLY A 117 -4.09 4.00 -10.91
N VAL A 118 -3.81 5.24 -10.51
CA VAL A 118 -2.45 5.82 -10.45
C VAL A 118 -1.49 5.05 -9.55
N ASP A 119 -1.96 4.42 -8.46
CA ASP A 119 -1.09 3.72 -7.52
C ASP A 119 -0.54 2.44 -8.15
N SER A 120 -1.43 1.62 -8.73
CA SER A 120 -1.02 0.42 -9.47
C SER A 120 -0.21 0.74 -10.74
N LEU A 121 -0.50 1.85 -11.41
CA LEU A 121 0.29 2.36 -12.53
C LEU A 121 1.74 2.65 -12.11
N THR A 122 1.89 3.39 -11.01
CA THR A 122 3.20 3.81 -10.48
C THR A 122 3.98 2.62 -9.96
N ALA A 123 3.37 1.81 -9.10
CA ALA A 123 4.00 0.61 -8.57
C ALA A 123 4.37 -0.38 -9.68
N GLY A 124 3.51 -0.58 -10.68
CA GLY A 124 3.77 -1.45 -11.81
C GLY A 124 4.98 -1.00 -12.63
N ARG A 125 5.11 0.31 -12.91
CA ARG A 125 6.28 0.82 -13.62
C ARG A 125 7.57 0.68 -12.81
N LEU A 126 7.51 0.91 -11.49
CA LEU A 126 8.64 0.66 -10.59
C LEU A 126 9.05 -0.82 -10.57
N CYS A 127 8.08 -1.74 -10.58
CA CYS A 127 8.34 -3.18 -10.66
C CYS A 127 9.07 -3.55 -11.95
N GLN A 128 8.58 -3.06 -13.09
CA GLN A 128 9.21 -3.32 -14.40
C GLN A 128 10.67 -2.83 -14.43
N LEU A 129 10.92 -1.61 -13.94
CA LEU A 129 12.29 -1.06 -13.86
C LEU A 129 13.18 -1.88 -12.92
N ALA A 130 12.63 -2.42 -11.82
CA ALA A 130 13.38 -3.24 -10.88
C ALA A 130 13.80 -4.58 -11.48
N VAL A 131 12.91 -5.28 -12.18
CA VAL A 131 13.25 -6.55 -12.84
C VAL A 131 14.22 -6.33 -14.01
N GLU A 132 14.07 -5.25 -14.78
CA GLU A 132 15.05 -4.84 -15.81
C GLU A 132 16.44 -4.62 -15.23
N ARG A 133 16.53 -3.95 -14.07
CA ARG A 133 17.80 -3.74 -13.35
C ARG A 133 18.41 -5.05 -12.87
N VAL A 134 17.61 -5.97 -12.33
CA VAL A 134 18.08 -7.29 -11.89
C VAL A 134 18.60 -8.10 -13.08
N ARG A 135 17.91 -8.06 -14.23
CA ARG A 135 18.37 -8.67 -15.48
C ARG A 135 19.67 -8.06 -16.00
N ALA A 136 19.81 -6.75 -15.96
CA ALA A 136 21.06 -6.07 -16.35
C ALA A 136 22.25 -6.48 -15.47
N ALA A 137 22.01 -6.92 -14.22
CA ALA A 137 23.02 -7.49 -13.34
C ALA A 137 23.28 -9.00 -13.55
N GLY A 138 22.71 -9.61 -14.58
CA GLY A 138 22.95 -11.01 -14.96
C GLY A 138 22.12 -12.05 -14.20
N ARG A 139 20.99 -11.64 -13.60
CA ARG A 139 20.06 -12.54 -12.91
C ARG A 139 18.71 -12.62 -13.64
N GLU A 140 18.06 -13.78 -13.57
CA GLU A 140 16.70 -13.93 -14.07
C GLU A 140 15.70 -13.21 -13.16
N ALA A 141 14.87 -12.35 -13.75
CA ALA A 141 13.76 -11.70 -13.07
C ALA A 141 12.67 -11.31 -14.07
N GLU A 142 11.40 -11.49 -13.72
CA GLU A 142 10.24 -11.11 -14.54
C GLU A 142 9.17 -10.36 -13.73
N PHE A 143 8.49 -9.41 -14.36
CA PHE A 143 7.31 -8.76 -13.78
C PHE A 143 6.01 -9.27 -14.42
N PHE A 144 5.10 -9.77 -13.58
CA PHE A 144 3.76 -10.21 -13.94
C PHE A 144 2.74 -9.15 -13.56
N ALA A 145 2.28 -8.40 -14.55
CA ALA A 145 1.12 -7.53 -14.41
C ALA A 145 -0.18 -8.34 -14.55
N MET A 146 -1.08 -8.21 -13.58
CA MET A 146 -2.34 -8.95 -13.56
C MET A 146 -3.54 -8.02 -13.77
N ARG A 147 -4.36 -8.30 -14.77
CA ARG A 147 -5.72 -7.78 -14.87
C ARG A 147 -6.63 -8.68 -14.03
N LEU A 148 -7.39 -8.06 -13.11
CA LEU A 148 -8.20 -8.76 -12.11
C LEU A 148 -9.66 -8.24 -12.12
N PRO A 149 -10.35 -8.30 -13.26
CA PRO A 149 -11.70 -7.77 -13.38
C PRO A 149 -12.70 -8.63 -12.59
N TYR A 150 -13.85 -8.05 -12.26
CA TYR A 150 -15.01 -8.79 -11.78
C TYR A 150 -16.04 -8.78 -12.92
N GLY A 151 -16.02 -9.79 -13.78
CA GLY A 151 -16.78 -9.77 -15.03
C GLY A 151 -16.29 -8.67 -15.97
N ASP A 152 -17.19 -7.80 -16.44
CA ASP A 152 -16.84 -6.67 -17.28
C ASP A 152 -16.40 -5.46 -16.44
N GLN A 153 -15.19 -4.95 -16.67
CA GLN A 153 -14.68 -3.76 -16.01
C GLN A 153 -14.95 -2.51 -16.87
N ALA A 154 -15.67 -1.52 -16.32
CA ALA A 154 -16.11 -0.34 -17.07
C ALA A 154 -14.95 0.52 -17.59
N ASP A 155 -13.85 0.59 -16.84
CA ASP A 155 -12.65 1.35 -17.17
C ASP A 155 -11.50 0.46 -17.68
N GLU A 156 -11.81 -0.66 -18.35
CA GLU A 156 -10.82 -1.55 -18.98
C GLU A 156 -9.84 -0.78 -19.88
N LYS A 157 -10.32 0.24 -20.58
CA LYS A 157 -9.48 1.11 -21.42
C LYS A 157 -8.33 1.75 -20.64
N ASP A 158 -8.59 2.22 -19.43
CA ASP A 158 -7.57 2.88 -18.60
C ASP A 158 -6.56 1.85 -18.10
N ALA A 159 -7.01 0.64 -17.79
CA ALA A 159 -6.13 -0.45 -17.42
C ALA A 159 -5.23 -0.90 -18.59
N GLN A 160 -5.75 -0.92 -19.82
CA GLN A 160 -4.94 -1.18 -21.01
C GLN A 160 -3.90 -0.07 -21.24
N GLN A 161 -4.29 1.20 -21.12
CA GLN A 161 -3.35 2.33 -21.20
C GLN A 161 -2.28 2.27 -20.10
N ALA A 162 -2.63 1.81 -18.90
CA ALA A 162 -1.68 1.57 -17.84
C ALA A 162 -0.66 0.49 -18.23
N LEU A 163 -1.12 -0.64 -18.79
CA LEU A 163 -0.24 -1.71 -19.27
C LEU A 163 0.69 -1.24 -20.39
N GLU A 164 0.18 -0.46 -21.35
CA GLU A 164 0.97 0.13 -22.43
C GLU A 164 2.10 1.01 -21.91
N PHE A 165 1.83 1.81 -20.87
CA PHE A 165 2.86 2.63 -20.21
C PHE A 165 3.86 1.78 -19.41
N ILE A 166 3.36 0.84 -18.61
CA ILE A 166 4.18 0.01 -17.72
C ILE A 166 5.15 -0.86 -18.53
N ARG A 167 4.68 -1.44 -19.64
CA ARG A 167 5.39 -2.42 -20.48
C ARG A 167 5.89 -3.62 -19.68
N PRO A 168 4.98 -4.37 -19.02
CA PRO A 168 5.35 -5.51 -18.20
C PRO A 168 5.91 -6.67 -19.03
N ASP A 169 6.78 -7.49 -18.45
CA ASP A 169 7.30 -8.69 -19.14
C ASP A 169 6.18 -9.71 -19.44
N ARG A 170 5.21 -9.84 -18.53
CA ARG A 170 4.05 -10.72 -18.67
C ARG A 170 2.76 -10.01 -18.26
N VAL A 171 1.69 -10.26 -19.02
CA VAL A 171 0.33 -9.86 -18.68
C VAL A 171 -0.53 -11.10 -18.51
N LEU A 172 -1.18 -11.24 -17.37
CA LEU A 172 -2.15 -12.29 -17.10
C LEU A 172 -3.51 -11.66 -16.77
N THR A 173 -4.59 -12.32 -17.17
CA THR A 173 -5.95 -11.90 -16.78
C THR A 173 -6.60 -13.02 -15.99
N VAL A 174 -7.10 -12.70 -14.80
CA VAL A 174 -7.88 -13.62 -13.96
C VAL A 174 -9.17 -12.91 -13.58
N ASP A 175 -10.28 -13.34 -14.16
CA ASP A 175 -11.60 -12.87 -13.75
C ASP A 175 -11.93 -13.42 -12.36
N VAL A 176 -12.10 -12.51 -11.38
CA VAL A 176 -12.39 -12.88 -9.99
C VAL A 176 -13.89 -13.06 -9.73
N LYS A 177 -14.77 -12.79 -10.71
CA LYS A 177 -16.23 -12.91 -10.53
C LYS A 177 -16.68 -14.30 -10.11
N PRO A 178 -16.30 -15.40 -10.79
CA PRO A 178 -16.79 -16.72 -10.40
C PRO A 178 -16.42 -17.10 -8.96
N ALA A 179 -15.19 -16.81 -8.54
CA ALA A 179 -14.72 -17.10 -7.19
C ALA A 179 -15.36 -16.20 -6.13
N SER A 180 -15.58 -14.92 -6.46
CA SER A 180 -16.21 -13.94 -5.55
C SER A 180 -17.68 -14.28 -5.32
N ASP A 181 -18.42 -14.55 -6.40
CA ASP A 181 -19.83 -14.93 -6.33
C ASP A 181 -20.00 -16.24 -5.57
N ALA A 182 -19.19 -17.26 -5.87
CA ALA A 182 -19.25 -18.54 -5.18
C ALA A 182 -18.98 -18.39 -3.66
N ALA A 183 -18.04 -17.55 -3.27
CA ALA A 183 -17.75 -17.30 -1.86
C ALA A 183 -18.92 -16.60 -1.14
N LEU A 184 -19.56 -15.61 -1.76
CA LEU A 184 -20.76 -14.98 -1.20
C LEU A 184 -21.92 -15.96 -1.10
N GLN A 185 -22.17 -16.74 -2.15
CA GLN A 185 -23.24 -17.75 -2.15
C GLN A 185 -23.01 -18.84 -1.10
N ALA A 186 -21.77 -19.28 -0.89
CA ALA A 186 -21.43 -20.22 0.17
C ALA A 186 -21.70 -19.65 1.57
N ALA A 187 -21.39 -18.37 1.80
CA ALA A 187 -21.70 -17.70 3.07
C ALA A 187 -23.21 -17.60 3.32
N LEU A 188 -23.99 -17.26 2.28
CA LEU A 188 -25.45 -17.22 2.33
C LEU A 188 -26.05 -18.61 2.60
N ALA A 189 -25.59 -19.64 1.89
CA ALA A 189 -26.01 -21.03 2.09
C ALA A 189 -25.64 -21.54 3.50
N GLY A 190 -24.57 -21.01 4.09
CA GLY A 190 -24.17 -21.25 5.48
C GLY A 190 -24.97 -20.48 6.54
N GLY A 191 -25.98 -19.69 6.15
CA GLY A 191 -26.84 -18.94 7.06
C GLY A 191 -26.32 -17.57 7.48
N THR A 192 -25.35 -17.00 6.75
CA THR A 192 -24.90 -15.62 7.01
C THR A 192 -26.01 -14.62 6.68
N GLU A 193 -26.38 -13.79 7.66
CA GLU A 193 -27.36 -12.72 7.49
C GLU A 193 -26.69 -11.35 7.32
N PHE A 194 -27.26 -10.52 6.43
CA PHE A 194 -26.83 -9.14 6.22
C PHE A 194 -27.94 -8.18 6.67
N ARG A 195 -27.57 -7.03 7.23
CA ARG A 195 -28.52 -6.00 7.69
C ARG A 195 -29.45 -5.53 6.57
N ASP A 196 -28.90 -5.36 5.37
CA ASP A 196 -29.59 -4.88 4.17
C ASP A 196 -28.72 -5.18 2.92
N ALA A 197 -29.24 -4.84 1.74
CA ALA A 197 -28.57 -5.05 0.46
C ALA A 197 -27.24 -4.27 0.33
N HIS A 198 -27.14 -3.07 0.92
CA HIS A 198 -25.91 -2.27 0.89
C HIS A 198 -24.82 -2.90 1.76
N HIS A 199 -25.17 -3.45 2.92
CA HIS A 199 -24.24 -4.19 3.76
C HIS A 199 -23.74 -5.45 3.06
N GLN A 200 -24.63 -6.19 2.39
CA GLN A 200 -24.23 -7.34 1.59
C GLN A 200 -23.27 -6.93 0.46
N ASP A 201 -23.56 -5.86 -0.27
CA ASP A 201 -22.71 -5.35 -1.36
C ASP A 201 -21.33 -4.89 -0.85
N PHE A 202 -21.28 -4.18 0.27
CA PHE A 202 -20.02 -3.80 0.93
C PHE A 202 -19.18 -5.04 1.32
N VAL A 203 -19.80 -6.07 1.90
CA VAL A 203 -19.09 -7.31 2.25
C VAL A 203 -18.64 -8.05 0.99
N HIS A 204 -19.47 -8.09 -0.06
CA HIS A 204 -19.09 -8.67 -1.33
C HIS A 204 -17.91 -7.93 -1.98
N GLY A 205 -17.87 -6.59 -1.90
CA GLY A 205 -16.71 -5.80 -2.31
C GLY A 205 -15.42 -6.22 -1.62
N ASN A 206 -15.47 -6.47 -0.30
CA ASN A 206 -14.33 -7.01 0.43
C ASN A 206 -13.96 -8.45 0.00
N ILE A 207 -14.94 -9.29 -0.33
CA ILE A 207 -14.67 -10.64 -0.91
C ILE A 207 -13.91 -10.49 -2.23
N LYS A 208 -14.37 -9.61 -3.14
CA LYS A 208 -13.68 -9.35 -4.43
C LYS A 208 -12.22 -8.94 -4.20
N ALA A 209 -11.96 -7.98 -3.31
CA ALA A 209 -10.60 -7.57 -2.96
C ALA A 209 -9.72 -8.73 -2.45
N ARG A 210 -10.29 -9.64 -1.64
CA ARG A 210 -9.57 -10.83 -1.17
C ARG A 210 -9.35 -11.88 -2.26
N GLN A 211 -10.28 -12.04 -3.20
CA GLN A 211 -10.09 -12.93 -4.35
C GLN A 211 -8.99 -12.41 -5.28
N ARG A 212 -8.87 -11.08 -5.46
CA ARG A 212 -7.74 -10.47 -6.17
C ARG A 212 -6.40 -10.77 -5.49
N MET A 213 -6.35 -10.73 -4.16
CA MET A 213 -5.16 -11.14 -3.40
C MET A 213 -4.83 -12.62 -3.63
N ILE A 214 -5.82 -13.52 -3.53
CA ILE A 214 -5.62 -14.97 -3.74
C ILE A 214 -5.05 -15.23 -5.15
N ALA A 215 -5.60 -14.58 -6.18
CA ALA A 215 -5.13 -14.72 -7.55
C ALA A 215 -3.65 -14.30 -7.71
N GLN A 216 -3.25 -13.18 -7.10
CA GLN A 216 -1.87 -12.71 -7.14
C GLN A 216 -0.92 -13.66 -6.41
N TYR A 217 -1.29 -14.13 -5.22
CA TYR A 217 -0.48 -15.11 -4.48
C TYR A 217 -0.40 -16.47 -5.18
N ALA A 218 -1.44 -16.88 -5.91
CA ALA A 218 -1.39 -18.09 -6.73
C ALA A 218 -0.35 -17.98 -7.85
N VAL A 219 -0.32 -16.85 -8.56
CA VAL A 219 0.69 -16.58 -9.61
C VAL A 219 2.09 -16.45 -8.99
N ALA A 220 2.24 -15.71 -7.89
CA ALA A 220 3.52 -15.57 -7.20
C ALA A 220 4.06 -16.94 -6.73
N GLY A 221 3.22 -17.80 -6.15
CA GLY A 221 3.61 -19.15 -5.74
C GLY A 221 4.03 -20.04 -6.92
N ALA A 222 3.36 -19.93 -8.06
CA ALA A 222 3.69 -20.69 -9.27
C ALA A 222 4.98 -20.21 -9.97
N HIS A 223 5.34 -18.93 -9.77
CA HIS A 223 6.44 -18.27 -10.48
C HIS A 223 7.56 -17.76 -9.55
N GLU A 224 7.69 -18.36 -8.36
CA GLU A 224 8.73 -18.01 -7.38
C GLU A 224 8.82 -16.49 -7.14
N GLY A 225 7.68 -15.87 -6.88
CA GLY A 225 7.49 -14.43 -6.86
C GLY A 225 7.13 -13.82 -5.52
N LEU A 226 7.24 -12.49 -5.47
CA LEU A 226 6.72 -11.63 -4.39
C LEU A 226 5.47 -10.90 -4.89
N VAL A 227 4.40 -10.89 -4.09
CA VAL A 227 3.24 -10.04 -4.34
C VAL A 227 3.56 -8.61 -3.91
N VAL A 228 3.33 -7.66 -4.82
CA VAL A 228 3.57 -6.23 -4.59
C VAL A 228 2.26 -5.56 -4.18
N GLY A 229 2.29 -4.77 -3.11
CA GLY A 229 1.17 -3.96 -2.64
C GLY A 229 1.30 -2.50 -3.06
N THR A 230 0.18 -1.80 -3.20
CA THR A 230 0.14 -0.38 -3.58
C THR A 230 -0.07 0.57 -2.41
N ASP A 231 -0.18 0.06 -1.18
CA ASP A 231 -0.43 0.87 0.01
C ASP A 231 0.63 1.98 0.15
N HIS A 232 0.15 3.16 0.52
CA HIS A 232 0.94 4.35 0.70
C HIS A 232 0.35 5.19 1.84
N ALA A 233 1.05 6.23 2.29
CA ALA A 233 0.72 6.90 3.55
C ALA A 233 -0.72 7.47 3.60
N ALA A 234 -1.25 7.97 2.49
CA ALA A 234 -2.62 8.49 2.42
C ALA A 234 -3.71 7.40 2.49
N GLU A 235 -3.45 6.18 2.03
CA GLU A 235 -4.33 5.02 2.26
C GLU A 235 -4.15 4.45 3.67
N ALA A 236 -2.90 4.37 4.13
CA ALA A 236 -2.55 3.84 5.45
C ALA A 236 -3.16 4.67 6.59
N VAL A 237 -3.15 6.01 6.48
CA VAL A 237 -3.69 6.90 7.53
C VAL A 237 -5.20 6.75 7.69
N SER A 238 -5.90 6.52 6.60
CA SER A 238 -7.35 6.34 6.57
C SER A 238 -7.78 4.88 6.76
N GLY A 239 -6.82 3.94 6.65
CA GLY A 239 -7.07 2.50 6.62
C GLY A 239 -7.95 2.10 5.43
N PHE A 240 -7.82 2.81 4.32
CA PHE A 240 -8.67 2.69 3.14
C PHE A 240 -8.20 1.59 2.20
N PHE A 241 -8.18 0.37 2.75
CA PHE A 241 -7.88 -0.88 2.04
C PHE A 241 -8.63 -2.04 2.69
N THR A 242 -8.82 -3.13 1.96
CA THR A 242 -9.41 -4.35 2.53
C THR A 242 -8.35 -5.10 3.32
N LYS A 243 -8.60 -5.34 4.62
CA LYS A 243 -7.69 -6.15 5.44
C LYS A 243 -7.64 -7.58 4.88
N PHE A 244 -6.42 -8.04 4.61
CA PHE A 244 -6.11 -9.30 3.93
C PHE A 244 -6.66 -9.41 2.50
N GLY A 245 -6.99 -8.28 1.87
CA GLY A 245 -7.23 -8.16 0.44
C GLY A 245 -6.04 -7.47 -0.22
N ASP A 246 -6.28 -6.29 -0.80
CA ASP A 246 -5.26 -5.39 -1.35
C ASP A 246 -4.19 -4.98 -0.33
N GLY A 247 -4.53 -4.92 0.97
CA GLY A 247 -3.55 -4.67 2.03
C GLY A 247 -2.65 -5.87 2.40
N ALA A 248 -2.81 -7.04 1.77
CA ALA A 248 -1.91 -8.18 1.96
C ALA A 248 -0.96 -8.34 0.77
N ALA A 249 0.31 -8.03 1.01
CA ALA A 249 1.40 -8.14 0.05
C ALA A 249 2.71 -8.43 0.78
N ASP A 250 3.73 -8.85 0.01
CA ASP A 250 5.05 -9.17 0.56
C ASP A 250 5.97 -7.94 0.59
N VAL A 251 5.81 -7.03 -0.39
CA VAL A 251 6.58 -5.78 -0.51
C VAL A 251 5.67 -4.63 -0.93
N VAL A 252 5.90 -3.44 -0.36
CA VAL A 252 5.03 -2.26 -0.56
C VAL A 252 5.87 -1.05 -0.97
N PRO A 253 6.21 -0.91 -2.26
CA PRO A 253 7.15 0.09 -2.75
C PRO A 253 6.61 1.51 -2.77
N LEU A 254 5.35 1.77 -2.40
CA LEU A 254 4.76 3.12 -2.30
C LEU A 254 4.65 3.66 -0.87
N THR A 255 5.06 2.86 0.13
CA THR A 255 5.07 3.26 1.55
C THR A 255 5.72 4.64 1.75
N GLY A 256 5.11 5.48 2.58
CA GLY A 256 5.58 6.85 2.89
C GLY A 256 5.19 7.93 1.88
N LEU A 257 4.62 7.59 0.71
CA LEU A 257 4.12 8.61 -0.22
C LEU A 257 2.72 9.07 0.14
N THR A 258 2.51 10.39 0.12
CA THR A 258 1.20 11.04 0.03
C THR A 258 0.63 10.88 -1.38
N LYS A 259 -0.67 11.08 -1.59
CA LYS A 259 -1.32 10.83 -2.89
C LYS A 259 -0.73 11.73 -3.99
N ARG A 260 -0.49 13.01 -3.69
CA ARG A 260 0.20 13.94 -4.59
C ARG A 260 1.63 13.53 -4.90
N ARG A 261 2.35 12.90 -3.96
CA ARG A 261 3.70 12.38 -4.20
C ARG A 261 3.68 11.12 -5.06
N VAL A 262 2.69 10.24 -4.91
CA VAL A 262 2.48 9.13 -5.86
C VAL A 262 2.25 9.69 -7.27
N ARG A 263 1.38 10.68 -7.42
CA ARG A 263 1.14 11.37 -8.71
C ARG A 263 2.42 12.00 -9.28
N ALA A 264 3.23 12.66 -8.45
CA ALA A 264 4.49 13.27 -8.87
C ALA A 264 5.52 12.23 -9.33
N VAL A 265 5.62 11.08 -8.63
CA VAL A 265 6.46 9.95 -9.07
C VAL A 265 5.96 9.40 -10.41
N ALA A 266 4.65 9.22 -10.58
CA ALA A 266 4.06 8.77 -11.84
C ALA A 266 4.41 9.72 -13.00
N GLN A 267 4.28 11.03 -12.79
CA GLN A 267 4.62 12.05 -13.78
C GLN A 267 6.11 12.04 -14.13
N ALA A 268 6.98 11.94 -13.13
CA ALA A 268 8.43 11.86 -13.34
C ALA A 268 8.84 10.58 -14.11
N LEU A 269 8.10 9.48 -13.95
CA LEU A 269 8.25 8.27 -14.76
C LEU A 269 7.72 8.41 -16.19
N GLY A 270 7.08 9.53 -16.54
CA GLY A 270 6.52 9.81 -17.87
C GLY A 270 5.09 9.29 -18.07
N ALA A 271 4.34 9.02 -16.99
CA ALA A 271 2.98 8.53 -17.10
C ALA A 271 2.04 9.53 -17.80
N PRO A 272 1.08 9.08 -18.62
CA PRO A 272 0.08 9.96 -19.23
C PRO A 272 -0.72 10.73 -18.17
N SER A 273 -0.82 12.06 -18.31
CA SER A 273 -1.53 12.90 -17.34
C SER A 273 -2.98 12.48 -17.10
N ALA A 274 -3.64 11.92 -18.12
CA ALA A 274 -5.01 11.40 -18.01
C ALA A 274 -5.13 10.28 -16.97
N LEU A 275 -4.14 9.37 -16.88
CA LEU A 275 -4.13 8.31 -15.87
C LEU A 275 -3.72 8.82 -14.49
N VAL A 276 -2.81 9.80 -14.44
CA VAL A 276 -2.33 10.39 -13.18
C VAL A 276 -3.43 11.17 -12.46
N LEU A 277 -4.22 11.94 -13.21
CA LEU A 277 -5.25 12.84 -12.68
C LEU A 277 -6.63 12.20 -12.62
N LYS A 278 -6.76 10.92 -12.99
CA LYS A 278 -8.01 10.17 -12.88
C LYS A 278 -8.50 10.18 -11.43
N THR A 279 -9.81 10.39 -11.26
CA THR A 279 -10.47 10.34 -9.95
C THR A 279 -10.28 8.95 -9.33
N PRO A 280 -9.69 8.85 -8.12
CA PRO A 280 -9.52 7.59 -7.42
C PRO A 280 -10.86 6.95 -7.04
N THR A 281 -10.99 5.65 -7.28
CA THR A 281 -12.14 4.83 -6.92
C THR A 281 -11.64 3.41 -6.62
N ALA A 282 -12.16 2.80 -5.55
CA ALA A 282 -11.88 1.39 -5.24
C ALA A 282 -12.58 0.38 -6.18
N ASP A 283 -13.67 0.79 -6.87
CA ASP A 283 -14.50 -0.03 -7.77
C ASP A 283 -14.85 -1.43 -7.21
N LEU A 284 -15.32 -1.47 -5.96
CA LEU A 284 -15.68 -2.71 -5.25
C LEU A 284 -17.20 -2.92 -5.14
N GLU A 285 -17.96 -1.85 -4.92
CA GLU A 285 -19.41 -1.88 -4.69
C GLU A 285 -20.18 -1.92 -6.02
N THR A 286 -21.14 -2.84 -6.15
CA THR A 286 -21.96 -2.98 -7.37
C THR A 286 -23.20 -2.08 -7.34
N LEU A 287 -23.67 -1.68 -6.17
CA LEU A 287 -24.82 -0.76 -6.03
C LEU A 287 -24.42 0.70 -6.19
N ASN A 288 -23.13 1.02 -6.07
CA ASN A 288 -22.59 2.36 -6.27
C ASN A 288 -21.25 2.32 -7.03
N PRO A 289 -21.26 1.87 -8.30
CA PRO A 289 -20.04 1.71 -9.09
C PRO A 289 -19.34 3.05 -9.32
N GLY A 290 -18.02 3.06 -9.24
CA GLY A 290 -17.21 4.26 -9.45
C GLY A 290 -17.37 5.35 -8.38
N ARG A 291 -17.90 5.04 -7.19
CA ARG A 291 -17.94 5.97 -6.06
C ARG A 291 -16.53 6.53 -5.78
N PRO A 292 -16.33 7.85 -5.80
CA PRO A 292 -15.04 8.46 -5.46
C PRO A 292 -14.60 8.09 -4.05
N ASP A 293 -13.30 7.86 -3.86
CA ASP A 293 -12.74 7.52 -2.55
C ASP A 293 -12.99 8.64 -1.52
N GLU A 294 -12.90 9.90 -1.96
CA GLU A 294 -13.16 11.08 -1.12
C GLU A 294 -14.59 11.12 -0.56
N ASP A 295 -15.59 10.63 -1.32
CA ASP A 295 -16.98 10.51 -0.87
C ASP A 295 -17.16 9.41 0.19
N ALA A 296 -16.31 8.37 0.17
CA ALA A 296 -16.29 7.32 1.19
C ALA A 296 -15.46 7.73 2.43
N LEU A 297 -14.44 8.55 2.23
CA LEU A 297 -13.56 9.08 3.27
C LEU A 297 -14.18 10.27 4.02
N GLY A 298 -15.01 11.06 3.36
CA GLY A 298 -15.54 12.31 3.92
C GLY A 298 -14.47 13.39 4.14
N VAL A 299 -13.30 13.21 3.52
CA VAL A 299 -12.16 14.13 3.49
C VAL A 299 -11.49 14.01 2.12
N THR A 300 -10.89 15.10 1.63
CA THR A 300 -10.19 15.07 0.35
C THR A 300 -8.79 14.49 0.49
N TYR A 301 -8.20 14.02 -0.63
CA TYR A 301 -6.80 13.64 -0.64
C TYR A 301 -5.87 14.84 -0.40
N ASP A 302 -6.27 16.05 -0.77
CA ASP A 302 -5.48 17.24 -0.47
C ASP A 302 -5.44 17.54 1.03
N ASP A 303 -6.55 17.36 1.75
CA ASP A 303 -6.56 17.46 3.23
C ASP A 303 -5.69 16.37 3.87
N ILE A 304 -5.75 15.14 3.36
CA ILE A 304 -4.92 14.03 3.85
C ILE A 304 -3.44 14.31 3.60
N ASP A 305 -3.10 14.76 2.40
CA ASP A 305 -1.72 15.03 2.02
C ASP A 305 -1.18 16.24 2.80
N ASP A 306 -1.97 17.30 2.98
CA ASP A 306 -1.60 18.45 3.81
C ASP A 306 -1.41 18.03 5.27
N PHE A 307 -2.28 17.17 5.81
CA PHE A 307 -2.12 16.62 7.15
C PHE A 307 -0.81 15.86 7.30
N LEU A 308 -0.51 14.94 6.37
CA LEU A 308 0.67 14.08 6.42
C LEU A 308 1.98 14.84 6.12
N GLU A 309 1.91 15.96 5.40
CA GLU A 309 3.05 16.81 5.09
C GLU A 309 3.27 17.93 6.13
N GLY A 310 2.50 17.93 7.23
CA GLY A 310 2.63 18.89 8.32
C GLY A 310 2.18 20.31 7.96
N LYS A 311 1.30 20.44 6.96
CA LYS A 311 0.66 21.69 6.56
C LYS A 311 -0.60 21.94 7.40
N ALA A 312 -1.05 23.19 7.38
CA ALA A 312 -2.29 23.57 8.04
C ALA A 312 -3.49 22.91 7.35
N VAL A 313 -4.39 22.35 8.15
CA VAL A 313 -5.64 21.71 7.70
C VAL A 313 -6.80 22.21 8.54
N GLY A 314 -8.03 22.15 7.99
CA GLY A 314 -9.22 22.51 8.75
C GLY A 314 -9.47 21.56 9.93
N GLU A 315 -10.02 22.09 11.03
CA GLU A 315 -10.25 21.33 12.28
C GLU A 315 -11.08 20.06 12.06
N ALA A 316 -12.14 20.14 11.25
CA ALA A 316 -12.99 18.99 10.94
C ALA A 316 -12.23 17.87 10.19
N ALA A 317 -11.37 18.25 9.22
CA ALA A 317 -10.55 17.29 8.48
C ALA A 317 -9.47 16.68 9.39
N PHE A 318 -8.82 17.50 10.21
CA PHE A 318 -7.84 17.04 11.20
C PHE A 318 -8.42 15.95 12.10
N GLU A 319 -9.56 16.23 12.75
CA GLU A 319 -10.22 15.29 13.65
C GLU A 319 -10.68 14.03 12.94
N ALA A 320 -11.24 14.16 11.72
CA ALA A 320 -11.64 13.02 10.91
C ALA A 320 -10.47 12.09 10.58
N ILE A 321 -9.33 12.65 10.15
CA ILE A 321 -8.12 11.90 9.79
C ILE A 321 -7.51 11.24 11.03
N ALA A 322 -7.28 12.00 12.11
CA ALA A 322 -6.70 11.48 13.35
C ALA A 322 -7.56 10.38 13.98
N ARG A 323 -8.89 10.54 13.95
CA ARG A 323 -9.83 9.51 14.42
C ARG A 323 -9.75 8.25 13.56
N ARG A 324 -9.76 8.38 12.22
CA ARG A 324 -9.65 7.22 11.31
C ARG A 324 -8.33 6.48 11.50
N TYR A 325 -7.22 7.20 11.68
CA TYR A 325 -5.92 6.60 11.97
C TYR A 325 -6.00 5.68 13.19
N ARG A 326 -6.51 6.17 14.32
CA ARG A 326 -6.64 5.38 15.55
C ARG A 326 -7.56 4.17 15.36
N LEU A 327 -8.74 4.37 14.76
CA LEU A 327 -9.73 3.30 14.57
C LEU A 327 -9.24 2.16 13.67
N THR A 328 -8.32 2.45 12.75
CA THR A 328 -7.82 1.49 11.76
C THR A 328 -6.44 0.94 12.10
N GLU A 329 -5.90 1.21 13.30
CA GLU A 329 -4.60 0.70 13.74
C GLU A 329 -4.48 -0.82 13.60
N HIS A 330 -5.57 -1.55 13.87
CA HIS A 330 -5.63 -2.99 13.71
C HIS A 330 -5.37 -3.47 12.26
N LYS A 331 -5.50 -2.61 11.26
CA LYS A 331 -5.17 -2.94 9.86
C LYS A 331 -3.68 -2.80 9.55
N ARG A 332 -2.95 -1.97 10.30
CA ARG A 332 -1.50 -1.71 10.13
C ARG A 332 -0.61 -2.52 11.07
N ARG A 333 -1.20 -3.41 11.87
CA ARG A 333 -0.48 -4.29 12.79
C ARG A 333 -0.70 -5.77 12.45
N PRO A 334 0.27 -6.63 12.79
CA PRO A 334 0.03 -8.07 12.89
C PRO A 334 -1.16 -8.38 13.81
N PRO A 335 -1.70 -9.61 13.78
CA PRO A 335 -2.70 -10.05 14.74
C PRO A 335 -2.25 -9.77 16.19
N ILE A 336 -3.15 -9.20 17.00
CA ILE A 336 -2.88 -8.86 18.39
C ILE A 336 -2.73 -10.16 19.18
N ALA A 337 -1.61 -10.30 19.90
CA ALA A 337 -1.34 -11.41 20.80
C ALA A 337 -1.45 -10.96 22.28
N PRO A 338 -1.89 -11.84 23.21
CA PRO A 338 -2.00 -11.54 24.66
C PRO A 338 -0.68 -11.18 25.35
#